data_AF-M3IDE1-F1
#
_entry.id   AF-M3IDE1-F1
#
_cell.length_a   1.000
_cell.length_b   1.000
_cell.length_c   1.000
_cell.angle_alpha   90.00
_cell.angle_beta   90.00
_cell.angle_gamma   90.00
#
_symmetry.space_group_name_H-M   'P 1'
#
loop_
_entity.id
_entity.type
_entity.pdbx_description
1 polymer ?
#
loop_
_entity_poly.entity_id
_entity_poly.type
_entity_poly.pdbx_seq_one_letter_code
_entity_poly.pdbx_strand_id
1 'polypeptide(L)'
;MNLYFSILKLFGLVVYLGFFSFDCSSQIQQIKTTETEIKQEISSADLITPQSKDKIRVHHIFEEVYPTSSASSVSIVTEKILKSKSLSSKGGHFLEKTFVILGYGIVLNQQGYILTNSHVIGTYDHLLVKSKSGKFYEAIVIGQDKKTI
;
A
#
# COMPACT_ATOMS: atom_id res chain seq x y z
N MET A 1 30.70 16.70 -46.81
CA MET A 1 30.97 16.81 -45.36
C MET A 1 29.69 17.05 -44.55
N ASN A 2 28.60 16.28 -44.74
CA ASN A 2 27.35 16.43 -43.95
C ASN A 2 26.58 15.11 -43.73
N LEU A 3 27.15 13.96 -44.12
CA LEU A 3 26.48 12.66 -43.98
C LEU A 3 26.88 11.93 -42.69
N TYR A 4 28.11 12.13 -42.21
CA TYR A 4 28.63 11.54 -40.96
C TYR A 4 27.96 12.11 -39.68
N PHE A 5 27.54 13.38 -39.71
CA PHE A 5 26.96 14.05 -38.54
C PHE A 5 25.53 13.59 -38.22
N SER A 6 24.81 13.05 -39.22
CA SER A 6 23.43 12.56 -39.05
C SER A 6 23.38 11.13 -38.53
N ILE A 7 24.30 10.27 -38.98
CA ILE A 7 24.39 8.87 -38.54
C ILE A 7 24.85 8.79 -37.08
N LEU A 8 25.75 9.68 -36.65
CA LEU A 8 26.22 9.74 -35.26
C LEU A 8 25.11 10.16 -34.26
N LYS A 9 24.13 10.96 -34.70
CA LYS A 9 22.92 11.28 -33.91
C LYS A 9 21.91 10.14 -33.89
N LEU A 10 21.80 9.37 -34.98
CA LEU A 10 20.89 8.22 -35.06
C LEU A 10 21.35 7.08 -34.13
N PHE A 11 22.66 6.79 -34.08
CA PHE A 11 23.22 5.84 -33.12
C PHE A 11 23.05 6.30 -31.66
N GLY A 12 23.17 7.61 -31.39
CA GLY A 12 22.90 8.17 -30.05
C GLY A 12 21.46 7.98 -29.57
N LEU A 13 20.47 8.10 -30.47
CA LEU A 13 19.05 7.93 -30.14
C LEU A 13 18.67 6.45 -29.95
N VAL A 14 19.26 5.54 -30.75
CA VAL A 14 19.04 4.08 -30.63
C VAL A 14 19.68 3.53 -29.36
N VAL A 15 20.86 4.04 -28.97
CA VAL A 15 21.46 3.69 -27.67
C VAL A 15 20.65 4.27 -26.51
N TYR A 16 20.14 5.51 -26.62
CA TYR A 16 19.31 6.13 -25.58
C TYR A 16 17.96 5.42 -25.36
N LEU A 17 17.34 4.91 -26.43
CA LEU A 17 16.08 4.15 -26.35
C LEU A 17 16.29 2.64 -26.12
N GLY A 18 17.45 2.10 -26.47
CA GLY A 18 17.80 0.68 -26.31
C GLY A 18 18.26 0.28 -24.90
N PHE A 19 18.45 1.23 -24.00
CA PHE A 19 18.81 0.98 -22.59
C PHE A 19 17.59 0.83 -21.65
N PHE A 20 16.35 0.86 -22.16
CA PHE A 20 15.14 0.79 -21.34
C PHE A 20 14.27 -0.46 -21.56
N SER A 21 14.79 -1.52 -22.16
CA SER A 21 14.07 -2.79 -22.28
C SER A 21 14.86 -3.94 -21.67
N PHE A 22 14.20 -4.65 -20.74
CA PHE A 22 14.65 -5.80 -19.94
C PHE A 22 15.62 -5.39 -18.81
N ASP A 23 15.27 -5.48 -17.52
CA ASP A 23 14.75 -6.65 -16.82
C ASP A 23 13.63 -6.35 -15.82
N CYS A 24 12.45 -6.91 -16.08
CA CYS A 24 11.55 -7.38 -15.05
C CYS A 24 11.83 -8.88 -14.87
N SER A 25 12.57 -9.26 -13.82
CA SER A 25 12.33 -10.52 -13.12
C SER A 25 13.08 -10.53 -11.78
N SER A 26 12.32 -10.74 -10.70
CA SER A 26 12.69 -11.45 -9.48
C SER A 26 14.03 -11.11 -8.79
N GLN A 27 13.98 -10.36 -7.68
CA GLN A 27 14.91 -10.56 -6.56
C GLN A 27 14.32 -11.55 -5.55
N ILE A 28 14.65 -12.83 -5.75
CA ILE A 28 14.91 -13.77 -4.66
C ILE A 28 16.40 -14.14 -4.81
N GLN A 29 17.12 -14.10 -3.68
CA GLN A 29 18.52 -14.53 -3.49
C GLN A 29 19.61 -13.70 -4.18
N GLN A 30 20.33 -12.88 -3.39
CA GLN A 30 21.79 -13.00 -3.15
C GLN A 30 22.19 -12.32 -1.83
N ILE A 31 22.28 -13.10 -0.75
CA ILE A 31 23.24 -12.86 0.34
C ILE A 31 24.03 -14.17 0.50
N LYS A 32 24.93 -14.39 -0.44
CA LYS A 32 25.99 -15.41 -0.52
C LYS A 32 26.89 -14.84 -1.62
N THR A 33 28.12 -14.38 -1.39
CA THR A 33 29.21 -14.90 -0.57
C THR A 33 30.28 -13.81 -0.47
N THR A 34 31.22 -13.96 0.47
CA THR A 34 32.43 -13.15 0.76
C THR A 34 32.10 -12.10 1.81
N GLU A 35 32.43 -12.27 3.09
CA GLU A 35 33.82 -12.40 3.56
C GLU A 35 34.08 -13.55 4.54
N THR A 36 35.25 -14.12 4.32
CA THR A 36 35.91 -15.21 5.01
C THR A 36 36.62 -14.65 6.25
N GLU A 37 35.88 -14.38 7.31
CA GLU A 37 36.36 -14.11 8.68
C GLU A 37 35.08 -13.90 9.48
N ILE A 38 34.49 -14.92 10.11
CA ILE A 38 34.66 -15.19 11.54
C ILE A 38 34.27 -16.67 11.69
N LYS A 39 35.28 -17.55 11.60
CA LYS A 39 35.15 -18.97 11.96
C LYS A 39 35.93 -19.18 13.25
N GLN A 40 35.33 -18.78 14.36
CA GLN A 40 35.64 -19.11 15.76
C GLN A 40 34.56 -18.31 16.51
N GLU A 41 33.47 -18.88 16.99
CA GLU A 41 33.46 -19.84 18.09
C GLU A 41 31.98 -20.17 18.37
N ILE A 42 31.41 -21.20 17.74
CA ILE A 42 30.13 -21.78 18.19
C ILE A 42 30.21 -23.30 18.03
N SER A 43 30.88 -23.92 18.99
CA SER A 43 30.64 -25.31 19.36
C SER A 43 31.14 -25.47 20.78
N SER A 44 30.23 -25.36 21.76
CA SER A 44 30.23 -26.15 23.01
C SER A 44 29.15 -25.63 23.96
N ALA A 45 28.37 -26.58 24.50
CA ALA A 45 27.72 -26.56 25.81
C ALA A 45 26.47 -25.69 26.01
N ASP A 46 25.34 -26.40 26.08
CA ASP A 46 24.44 -26.40 27.25
C ASP A 46 24.38 -25.11 28.07
N LEU A 47 23.37 -24.28 27.80
CA LEU A 47 22.66 -23.60 28.88
C LEU A 47 21.18 -23.44 28.51
N ILE A 48 20.36 -24.35 29.04
CA ILE A 48 18.92 -24.17 29.14
C ILE A 48 18.70 -22.90 29.97
N THR A 49 18.44 -21.78 29.29
CA THR A 49 17.82 -20.62 29.92
C THR A 49 16.32 -20.72 29.67
N PRO A 50 15.47 -20.55 30.69
CA PRO A 50 14.03 -20.53 30.49
C PRO A 50 13.67 -19.25 29.74
N GLN A 51 13.70 -19.33 28.41
CA GLN A 51 13.26 -18.26 27.53
C GLN A 51 11.79 -18.01 27.83
N SER A 52 11.54 -16.84 28.42
CA SER A 52 10.24 -16.29 28.79
C SER A 52 9.15 -16.72 27.79
N LYS A 53 8.21 -17.54 28.25
CA LYS A 53 7.09 -18.11 27.46
C LYS A 53 6.17 -17.03 26.86
N ASP A 54 6.40 -15.75 27.15
CA ASP A 54 5.55 -14.63 26.74
C ASP A 54 6.11 -13.86 25.54
N LYS A 55 7.43 -13.87 25.31
CA LYS A 55 8.04 -13.18 24.14
C LYS A 55 7.77 -13.91 22.81
N ILE A 56 7.37 -15.19 22.88
CA ILE A 56 7.22 -16.07 21.71
C ILE A 56 5.78 -16.07 21.15
N ARG A 57 4.78 -15.64 21.92
CA ARG A 57 3.37 -15.78 21.51
C ARG A 57 2.90 -14.70 20.54
N VAL A 58 3.39 -13.47 20.69
CA VAL A 58 2.91 -12.31 19.91
C VAL A 58 3.40 -12.36 18.46
N HIS A 59 4.64 -12.80 18.21
CA HIS A 59 5.16 -12.88 16.84
C HIS A 59 4.42 -13.94 16.02
N HIS A 60 4.12 -15.09 16.63
CA HIS A 60 3.46 -16.19 15.94
C HIS A 60 2.02 -15.86 15.54
N ILE A 61 1.24 -15.24 16.44
CA ILE A 61 -0.15 -14.86 16.13
C ILE A 61 -0.20 -13.82 15.00
N PHE A 62 0.75 -12.87 14.99
CA PHE A 62 0.80 -11.87 13.94
C PHE A 62 1.10 -12.51 12.58
N GLU A 63 2.10 -13.38 12.51
CA GLU A 63 2.46 -14.09 11.28
C GLU A 63 1.33 -15.01 10.78
N GLU A 64 0.59 -15.64 11.69
CA GLU A 64 -0.55 -16.49 11.38
C GLU A 64 -1.74 -15.68 10.82
N VAL A 65 -2.08 -14.56 11.47
CA VAL A 65 -3.34 -13.83 11.20
C VAL A 65 -3.17 -12.75 10.14
N TYR A 66 -2.05 -12.03 10.11
CA TYR A 66 -1.87 -10.84 9.28
C TYR A 66 -1.96 -11.10 7.77
N PRO A 67 -1.31 -12.13 7.19
CA PRO A 67 -1.36 -12.36 5.74
C PRO A 67 -2.80 -12.59 5.24
N THR A 68 -3.58 -13.36 5.98
CA THR A 68 -4.96 -13.74 5.61
C THR A 68 -5.95 -12.59 5.85
N SER A 69 -5.87 -11.92 6.99
CA SER A 69 -6.83 -10.89 7.40
C SER A 69 -6.59 -9.52 6.78
N SER A 70 -5.33 -9.15 6.49
CA SER A 70 -4.99 -7.83 5.97
C SER A 70 -5.58 -7.54 4.59
N ALA A 71 -5.89 -8.58 3.80
CA ALA A 71 -6.52 -8.45 2.49
C ALA A 71 -7.98 -7.99 2.58
N SER A 72 -8.68 -8.31 3.68
CA SER A 72 -10.08 -7.95 3.90
C SER A 72 -10.27 -6.54 4.47
N SER A 73 -9.18 -5.85 4.85
CA SER A 73 -9.24 -4.48 5.35
C SER A 73 -9.41 -3.47 4.22
N VAL A 74 -10.33 -2.53 4.40
CA VAL A 74 -10.64 -1.47 3.43
C VAL A 74 -10.72 -0.11 4.11
N SER A 75 -10.45 0.97 3.35
CA SER A 75 -10.64 2.34 3.84
C SER A 75 -12.02 2.86 3.47
N ILE A 76 -12.70 3.52 4.41
CA ILE A 76 -13.95 4.24 4.18
C ILE A 76 -13.59 5.70 3.95
N VAL A 77 -14.12 6.28 2.87
CA VAL A 77 -13.66 7.55 2.30
C VAL A 77 -14.88 8.37 1.88
N THR A 78 -14.80 9.69 2.00
CA THR A 78 -15.74 10.62 1.37
C THR A 78 -15.02 11.51 0.36
N GLU A 79 -15.74 11.93 -0.67
CA GLU A 79 -15.27 13.01 -1.54
C GLU A 79 -15.49 14.36 -0.85
N LYS A 80 -14.52 15.27 -1.00
CA LYS A 80 -14.60 16.65 -0.52
C LYS A 80 -14.16 17.58 -1.66
N ILE A 81 -15.01 18.56 -1.97
CA ILE A 81 -14.69 19.57 -2.97
C ILE A 81 -14.02 20.74 -2.27
N LEU A 82 -12.77 21.02 -2.64
CA LEU A 82 -12.01 22.17 -2.18
C LEU A 82 -11.99 23.24 -3.26
N LYS A 83 -12.22 24.49 -2.86
CA LYS A 83 -11.96 25.64 -3.72
C LYS A 83 -10.46 25.91 -3.65
N SER A 84 -9.72 25.62 -4.71
CA SER A 84 -8.30 25.93 -4.72
C SER A 84 -8.11 27.43 -4.93
N LYS A 85 -7.23 28.04 -4.13
CA LYS A 85 -6.84 29.44 -4.26
C LYS A 85 -5.71 29.55 -5.30
N SER A 86 -5.96 29.09 -6.52
CA SER A 86 -5.01 29.30 -7.61
C SER A 86 -5.18 30.72 -8.16
N LEU A 87 -4.23 31.60 -7.84
CA LEU A 87 -4.09 32.94 -8.43
C LEU A 87 -3.56 32.80 -9.87
N SER A 88 -4.37 32.23 -10.76
CA SER A 88 -4.08 32.30 -12.18
C SER A 88 -4.47 33.68 -12.70
N SER A 89 -3.62 34.27 -13.55
CA SER A 89 -3.83 35.56 -14.23
C SER A 89 -5.17 35.67 -15.00
N LYS A 90 -5.86 34.55 -15.22
CA LYS A 90 -7.23 34.46 -15.72
C LYS A 90 -8.14 33.96 -14.61
N GLY A 91 -8.90 34.87 -13.97
CA GLY A 91 -9.63 34.66 -12.71
C GLY A 91 -10.74 33.60 -12.72
N GLY A 92 -10.36 32.33 -12.72
CA GLY A 92 -11.25 31.20 -12.47
C GLY A 92 -10.94 30.50 -11.15
N HIS A 93 -11.97 30.21 -10.35
CA HIS A 93 -11.83 29.32 -9.20
C HIS A 93 -11.82 27.87 -9.69
N PHE A 94 -10.71 27.15 -9.50
CA PHE A 94 -10.66 25.72 -9.78
C PHE A 94 -11.21 24.95 -8.58
N LEU A 95 -12.20 24.08 -8.82
CA LEU A 95 -12.68 23.13 -7.84
C LEU A 95 -11.83 21.87 -7.93
N GLU A 96 -11.13 21.57 -6.84
CA GLU A 96 -10.35 20.35 -6.71
C GLU A 96 -11.15 19.34 -5.88
N LYS A 97 -11.31 18.14 -6.44
CA LYS A 97 -11.89 17.00 -5.72
C LYS A 97 -10.78 16.31 -4.95
N THR A 98 -10.92 16.25 -3.63
CA THR A 98 -10.04 15.49 -2.75
C THR A 98 -10.81 14.40 -2.02
N PHE A 99 -10.11 13.39 -1.55
CA PHE A 99 -10.69 12.26 -0.83
C PHE A 99 -10.23 12.30 0.62
N VAL A 100 -11.18 12.24 1.56
CA VAL A 100 -10.91 12.25 2.99
C VAL A 100 -11.21 10.86 3.54
N ILE A 101 -10.22 10.25 4.19
CA ILE A 101 -10.38 8.96 4.87
C ILE A 101 -11.14 9.21 6.18
N LEU A 102 -12.28 8.52 6.33
CA LEU A 102 -13.11 8.57 7.53
C LEU A 102 -12.70 7.50 8.54
N GLY A 103 -12.23 6.35 8.05
CA GLY A 103 -11.82 5.23 8.87
C GLY A 103 -11.61 3.96 8.06
N TYR A 104 -11.71 2.81 8.72
CA TYR A 104 -11.50 1.50 8.12
C TYR A 104 -12.69 0.57 8.38
N GLY A 105 -12.81 -0.46 7.55
CA GLY A 105 -13.79 -1.52 7.68
C GLY A 105 -13.21 -2.86 7.27
N ILE A 106 -13.97 -3.92 7.52
CA ILE A 106 -13.63 -5.29 7.15
C ILE A 106 -14.69 -5.82 6.18
N VAL A 107 -14.26 -6.36 5.05
CA VAL A 107 -15.11 -7.09 4.12
C VAL A 107 -15.49 -8.44 4.75
N LEU A 108 -16.79 -8.66 4.95
CA LEU A 108 -17.34 -9.85 5.60
C LEU A 108 -17.49 -11.04 4.66
N ASN A 109 -17.79 -10.78 3.38
CA ASN A 109 -18.07 -11.81 2.39
C ASN A 109 -17.82 -11.33 0.95
N GLN A 110 -17.94 -12.26 0.00
CA GLN A 110 -17.74 -12.00 -1.43
C GLN A 110 -18.82 -11.09 -2.05
N GLN A 111 -19.97 -10.96 -1.39
CA GLN A 111 -21.05 -10.06 -1.82
C GLN A 111 -20.74 -8.59 -1.51
N GLY A 112 -19.65 -8.30 -0.79
CA GLY A 112 -19.18 -6.94 -0.54
C GLY A 112 -19.79 -6.29 0.71
N TYR A 113 -20.37 -7.08 1.62
CA TYR A 113 -20.81 -6.56 2.91
C TYR A 113 -19.59 -6.12 3.73
N ILE A 114 -19.62 -4.89 4.24
CA ILE A 114 -18.53 -4.31 5.02
C ILE A 114 -19.03 -3.96 6.41
N LEU A 115 -18.26 -4.36 7.42
CA LEU A 115 -18.49 -3.94 8.79
C LEU A 115 -17.55 -2.79 9.15
N THR A 116 -18.10 -1.74 9.75
CA THR A 116 -17.37 -0.62 10.33
C THR A 116 -18.13 -0.04 11.51
N ASN A 117 -17.51 0.90 12.22
CA ASN A 117 -18.15 1.58 13.33
C ASN A 117 -19.13 2.65 12.83
N SER A 118 -20.23 2.83 13.54
CA SER A 118 -21.21 3.89 13.27
C SER A 118 -20.58 5.29 13.21
N HIS A 119 -19.58 5.59 14.03
CA HIS A 119 -18.93 6.92 13.98
C HIS A 119 -18.09 7.15 12.72
N VAL A 120 -17.67 6.08 12.03
CA VAL A 120 -16.89 6.18 10.77
C VAL A 120 -17.80 6.64 9.63
N ILE A 121 -19.02 6.13 9.56
CA ILE A 121 -20.01 6.55 8.57
C ILE A 121 -20.63 7.91 8.90
N GLY A 122 -20.73 8.26 10.20
CA GLY A 122 -21.23 9.57 10.64
C GLY A 122 -22.59 9.93 10.03
N THR A 123 -22.66 11.12 9.43
CA THR A 123 -23.82 11.61 8.67
C THR A 123 -23.47 11.88 7.20
N TYR A 124 -22.47 11.18 6.65
CA TYR A 124 -21.99 11.43 5.29
C TYR A 124 -22.95 10.81 4.26
N ASP A 125 -23.37 11.62 3.28
CA ASP A 125 -24.34 11.20 2.26
C ASP A 125 -23.73 10.31 1.16
N HIS A 126 -22.42 10.44 0.92
CA HIS A 126 -21.73 9.70 -0.13
C HIS A 126 -20.47 9.05 0.42
N LEU A 127 -20.48 7.72 0.44
CA LEU A 127 -19.39 6.89 0.95
C LEU A 127 -18.74 6.12 -0.20
N LEU A 128 -17.41 6.15 -0.20
CA LEU A 128 -16.58 5.35 -1.07
C LEU A 128 -15.75 4.39 -0.21
N VAL A 129 -15.53 3.20 -0.73
CA VAL A 129 -14.64 2.20 -0.16
C VAL A 129 -13.42 2.09 -1.05
N LYS A 130 -12.24 2.31 -0.47
CA LYS A 130 -10.97 2.09 -1.15
C LYS A 130 -10.39 0.74 -0.74
N SER A 131 -10.24 -0.16 -1.71
CA SER A 131 -9.59 -1.46 -1.49
C SER A 131 -8.08 -1.30 -1.28
N LYS A 132 -7.43 -2.36 -0.75
CA LYS A 132 -5.96 -2.44 -0.67
C LYS A 132 -5.28 -2.27 -2.04
N SER A 133 -5.94 -2.68 -3.13
CA SER A 133 -5.46 -2.46 -4.51
C SER A 133 -5.63 -1.03 -5.02
N GLY A 134 -6.23 -0.14 -4.24
CA GLY A 134 -6.45 1.27 -4.58
C GLY A 134 -7.71 1.55 -5.40
N LYS A 135 -8.52 0.52 -5.68
CA LYS A 135 -9.80 0.68 -6.39
C LYS A 135 -10.85 1.29 -5.46
N PHE A 136 -11.70 2.15 -6.02
CA PHE A 136 -12.81 2.77 -5.31
C PHE A 136 -14.14 2.12 -5.71
N TYR A 137 -15.01 1.95 -4.72
CA TYR A 137 -16.35 1.39 -4.88
C TYR A 137 -17.33 2.28 -4.13
N GLU A 138 -18.47 2.57 -4.74
CA GLU A 138 -19.57 3.22 -4.04
C GLU A 138 -20.15 2.29 -2.98
N ALA A 139 -20.46 2.84 -1.80
CA ALA A 139 -21.01 2.09 -0.69
C ALA A 139 -22.29 2.74 -0.17
N ILE A 140 -23.25 1.90 0.18
CA ILE A 140 -24.52 2.29 0.80
C ILE A 140 -24.60 1.72 2.21
N VAL A 141 -25.16 2.50 3.13
CA VAL A 141 -25.43 2.03 4.50
C VAL A 141 -26.73 1.23 4.49
N ILE A 142 -26.63 -0.07 4.78
CA ILE A 142 -27.77 -1.00 4.78
C ILE A 142 -28.32 -1.29 6.18
N GLY A 143 -27.59 -0.92 7.22
CA GLY A 143 -27.94 -1.17 8.61
C GLY A 143 -26.94 -0.54 9.56
N GLN A 144 -27.43 -0.13 10.72
CA GLN A 144 -26.64 0.42 11.81
C GLN A 144 -27.23 -0.06 13.13
N ASP A 145 -26.36 -0.41 14.07
CA ASP A 145 -26.82 -0.75 15.42
C ASP A 145 -27.49 0.46 16.07
N LYS A 146 -28.65 0.25 16.68
CA LYS A 146 -29.40 1.31 17.35
C LYS A 146 -28.69 1.60 18.66
N LYS A 147 -28.24 2.85 18.84
CA LYS A 147 -27.70 3.27 20.14
C LYS A 147 -28.78 3.02 21.20
N THR A 148 -28.49 2.11 22.14
CA THR A 148 -29.37 1.89 23.28
C THR A 148 -29.27 3.15 24.14
N ILE A 149 -30.39 3.85 24.32
CA ILE A 149 -30.50 5.11 25.07
C ILE A 149 -30.69 4.77 26.54
#